data_AF-A0A9D1J9L0-F1
#
_entry.id   AF-A0A9D1J9L0-F1
#
_cell.length_a   1.000
_cell.length_b   1.000
_cell.length_c   1.000
_cell.angle_alpha   90.00
_cell.angle_beta   90.00
_cell.angle_gamma   90.00
#
_symmetry.space_group_name_H-M   'P 1'
#
loop_
_entity.id
_entity.type
_entity.pdbx_description
1 polymer ?
#
loop_
_entity_poly.entity_id
_entity_poly.type
_entity_poly.pdbx_seq_one_letter_code
_entity_poly.pdbx_strand_id
1 'polypeptide(L)' 'MEDVTACVREYIAQNDISVAQMSSDLGIEESRLRPGDGGKFSAAEFLDICVYLHIRPEQFKKRRIGV' A
#
# COMPACT_ATOMS: atom_id res chain seq x y z
N MET A 1 -16.58 -0.57 -3.92
CA MET A 1 -15.65 0.54 -3.69
C MET A 1 -14.28 -0.06 -3.75
N GLU A 2 -13.45 0.30 -4.72
CA GLU A 2 -12.07 -0.19 -4.78
C GLU A 2 -11.28 0.39 -3.60
N ASP A 3 -10.85 -0.49 -2.70
CA ASP A 3 -10.03 -0.12 -1.55
C ASP A 3 -8.60 0.18 -2.03
N VAL A 4 -8.18 1.45 -1.92
CA VAL A 4 -6.79 1.87 -2.15
C VAL A 4 -5.78 1.01 -1.38
N THR A 5 -6.18 0.50 -0.21
CA THR A 5 -5.45 -0.49 0.58
C THR A 5 -5.09 -1.74 -0.23
N ALA A 6 -6.05 -2.32 -0.97
CA ALA A 6 -5.81 -3.49 -1.79
C ALA A 6 -4.84 -3.18 -2.94
N CYS A 7 -5.01 -2.02 -3.59
CA CYS A 7 -4.13 -1.59 -4.68
C CYS A 7 -2.68 -1.37 -4.20
N VAL A 8 -2.49 -0.82 -2.99
CA VAL A 8 -1.17 -0.70 -2.36
C VAL A 8 -0.55 -2.07 -2.08
N ARG A 9 -1.31 -3.01 -1.49
CA ARG A 9 -0.83 -4.38 -1.22
C ARG A 9 -0.42 -5.10 -2.50
N GLU A 10 -1.22 -4.98 -3.55
CA GLU A 10 -0.87 -5.53 -4.86
C GLU A 10 0.37 -4.88 -5.44
N TYR A 11 0.55 -3.57 -5.27
CA TYR A 11 1.75 -2.88 -5.75
C TYR A 11 3.01 -3.35 -5.02
N ILE A 12 2.93 -3.50 -3.70
CA ILE A 12 4.00 -4.05 -2.85
C ILE A 12 4.37 -5.45 -3.33
N ALA A 13 3.38 -6.31 -3.57
CA ALA A 13 3.59 -7.67 -4.08
C ALA A 13 4.15 -7.69 -5.52
N GLN A 14 3.69 -6.80 -6.41
CA GLN A 14 4.14 -6.72 -7.81
C GLN A 14 5.58 -6.20 -7.94
N ASN A 15 6.03 -5.35 -7.03
CA ASN A 15 7.38 -4.78 -7.05
C ASN A 15 8.37 -5.57 -6.17
N ASP A 16 7.98 -6.75 -5.66
CA ASP A 16 8.79 -7.59 -4.78
C ASP A 16 9.32 -6.81 -3.54
N ILE A 17 8.50 -5.89 -3.03
CA ILE A 17 8.90 -5.04 -1.91
C ILE A 17 8.80 -5.86 -0.62
N SER A 18 9.90 -5.88 0.14
CA SER A 18 9.96 -6.61 1.39
C SER A 18 9.04 -5.98 2.44
N VAL A 19 7.91 -6.64 2.71
CA VAL A 19 6.94 -6.23 3.74
C VAL A 19 7.57 -6.15 5.13
N ALA A 20 8.59 -6.96 5.42
CA ALA A 20 9.34 -6.89 6.67
C ALA A 20 10.13 -5.59 6.81
N GLN A 21 10.73 -5.11 5.71
CA GLN A 21 11.44 -3.83 5.69
C GLN A 21 10.46 -2.65 5.81
N MET A 22 9.36 -2.68 5.05
CA MET A 22 8.31 -1.67 5.18
C MET A 22 7.70 -1.64 6.58
N SER A 23 7.46 -2.81 7.18
CA SER A 23 6.94 -2.91 8.55
C SER A 23 7.89 -2.27 9.56
N SER A 24 9.19 -2.54 9.43
CA SER A 24 10.19 -1.97 10.32
C SER A 24 10.40 -0.47 10.13
N ASP A 25 10.29 0.04 8.90
CA ASP A 25 10.54 1.45 8.59
C ASP A 25 9.31 2.32 8.91
N LEU A 26 8.11 1.84 8.54
CA LEU A 26 6.84 2.55 8.71
C LEU A 26 6.18 2.29 10.07
N GLY A 27 6.64 1.28 10.81
CA GLY A 27 6.01 0.82 12.04
C GLY A 27 4.63 0.18 11.83
N ILE A 28 4.34 -0.30 10.63
CA ILE A 28 3.06 -0.92 10.26
C ILE A 28 3.18 -2.44 10.34
N GLU A 29 2.24 -3.12 10.99
CA GLU A 29 2.26 -4.59 11.02
C GLU A 29 2.29 -5.23 9.63
N GLU A 30 3.18 -6.23 9.46
CA GLU A 30 3.30 -7.01 8.22
C GLU A 30 1.97 -7.62 7.77
N SER A 31 1.15 -8.06 8.72
CA SER A 31 -0.20 -8.60 8.50
C SER A 31 -1.12 -7.62 7.76
N ARG A 32 -0.91 -6.30 7.91
CA ARG A 32 -1.65 -5.26 7.18
C ARG A 32 -1.06 -4.95 5.81
N LEU A 33 0.24 -5.16 5.64
CA LEU A 33 0.94 -4.92 4.37
C LEU A 33 0.76 -6.09 3.39
N ARG A 34 0.43 -7.28 3.90
CA ARG A 34 0.19 -8.48 3.09
C ARG A 34 -1.21 -8.47 2.46
N PRO A 35 -1.37 -8.93 1.21
CA PRO A 35 -2.69 -9.16 0.62
C PRO A 35 -3.51 -10.14 1.48
N GLY A 36 -4.70 -9.72 1.94
CA GLY A 36 -5.56 -10.48 2.85
C GLY A 36 -6.39 -9.60 3.77
N ASP A 37 -6.78 -10.17 4.93
CA ASP A 37 -7.69 -9.60 5.95
C ASP A 37 -7.06 -8.47 6.80
N GLY A 38 -5.97 -7.88 6.33
CA GLY A 38 -5.47 -6.65 6.93
C GLY A 38 -6.55 -5.58 6.77
N GLY A 39 -6.96 -4.93 7.85
CA GLY A 39 -7.91 -3.83 7.79
C GLY A 39 -7.48 -2.69 6.85
N LYS A 40 -8.36 -1.70 6.69
CA LYS A 40 -8.10 -0.51 5.86
C LYS A 40 -6.96 0.32 6.48
N PHE A 41 -6.00 0.79 5.67
CA PHE A 41 -4.97 1.71 6.17
C PHE A 41 -5.60 3.05 6.57
N SER A 42 -5.10 3.66 7.64
CA SER A 42 -5.41 5.05 7.94
C SER A 42 -4.82 5.99 6.90
N ALA A 43 -5.35 7.21 6.80
CA ALA A 43 -4.84 8.23 5.88
C ALA A 43 -3.34 8.55 6.11
N ALA A 44 -2.89 8.53 7.37
CA ALA A 44 -1.48 8.69 7.72
C ALA A 44 -0.62 7.52 7.23
N GLU A 45 -0.98 6.27 7.56
CA GLU A 45 -0.28 5.06 7.09
C GLU A 45 -0.18 5.04 5.56
N PHE A 46 -1.27 5.39 4.86
CA PHE A 46 -1.27 5.45 3.40
C PHE A 46 -0.31 6.50 2.84
N LEU A 47 -0.24 7.69 3.45
CA LEU A 47 0.70 8.72 3.03
C LEU A 47 2.14 8.30 3.29
N ASP A 48 2.41 7.67 4.43
CA ASP A 48 3.73 7.16 4.79
C ASP A 48 4.21 6.11 3.79
N ILE A 49 3.33 5.15 3.44
CA ILE A 49 3.58 4.16 2.40
C ILE A 49 3.82 4.84 1.04
N CYS A 50 3.04 5.85 0.67
CA CYS A 50 3.24 6.58 -0.58
C CYS A 50 4.61 7.27 -0.62
N VAL A 51 5.02 7.90 0.47
CA VAL A 51 6.34 8.55 0.60
C VAL A 51 7.45 7.51 0.50
N TYR A 52 7.35 6.40 1.22
CA TYR A 52 8.34 5.31 1.20
C TYR A 52 8.49 4.68 -0.18
N LEU A 53 7.38 4.46 -0.87
CA LEU A 53 7.37 3.94 -2.23
C LEU A 53 7.77 4.99 -3.28
N HIS A 54 7.97 6.24 -2.88
CA HIS A 54 8.16 7.39 -3.78
C HIS A 54 7.03 7.52 -4.83
N ILE A 55 5.80 7.14 -4.46
CA ILE A 55 4.61 7.19 -5.31
C ILE A 55 3.67 8.26 -4.81
N ARG A 56 3.06 8.99 -5.74
CA ARG A 56 2.01 9.94 -5.35
C ARG A 56 0.71 9.18 -5.04
N PRO A 57 -0.01 9.53 -3.96
CA PRO A 57 -1.30 8.91 -3.63
C PRO A 57 -2.33 9.00 -4.78
N GLU A 58 -2.22 10.02 -5.63
CA GLU A 58 -3.04 10.20 -6.83
C GLU A 58 -2.86 9.09 -7.88
N GLN A 59 -1.70 8.41 -7.93
CA GLN A 59 -1.46 7.28 -8.83
C GLN A 59 -2.35 6.09 -8.47
N PHE A 60 -2.51 5.79 -7.18
CA PHE A 60 -3.45 4.76 -6.71
C PHE A 60 -4.90 5.13 -7.03
N LYS A 61 -5.22 6.43 -7.07
CA LYS A 61 -6.54 6.95 -7.47
C LYS A 61 -6.79 6.88 -8.98
N LYS A 62 -5.73 6.94 -9.79
CA LYS A 62 -5.80 6.96 -11.27
C LYS A 62 -5.70 5.59 -11.93
N ARG A 63 -5.43 4.51 -11.18
CA ARG A 63 -5.50 3.13 -11.69
C ARG A 63 -6.96 2.66 -11.89
N ARG A 64 -7.85 3.55 -12.34
CA ARG A 64 -9.06 3.15 -13.06
C ARG A 64 -8.53 2.62 -14.39
N ILE A 65 -8.63 1.31 -14.60
CA ILE A 65 -8.30 0.64 -15.85
C ILE A 65 -8.78 1.53 -17.00
N GLY A 66 -7.83 2.14 -17.71
CA GLY A 66 -8.09 2.62 -19.06
C GLY A 66 -8.32 1.38 -19.90
N VAL A 67 -9.59 1.10 -20.16
CA VAL A 67 -10.02 0.39 -21.37
C VAL A 67 -9.47 1.13 -22.59
#